data_AF-A0A0S6U6M2-F1
#
_entry.id   AF-A0A0S6U6M2-F1
#
_cell.length_a   1.000
_cell.length_b   1.000
_cell.length_c   1.000
_cell.angle_alpha   90.00
_cell.angle_beta   90.00
_cell.angle_gamma   90.00
#
_symmetry.space_group_name_H-M   'P 1'
#
loop_
_entity.id
_entity.type
_entity.pdbx_description
1 polymer ?
#
loop_
_entity_poly.entity_id
_entity_poly.type
_entity_poly.pdbx_seq_one_letter_code
_entity_poly.pdbx_strand_id
1 'polypeptide(L)'
;MGYIKLGQPIPILSGGEAQRIKLAKEIWKQKKGNILYILDEPSTGLSQYDTTKLITLLDELIIDGNSVIVMEHDLDILSSCDWIIYFHLFNK
;
A
#
# COMPACT_ATOMS: atom_id res chain seq x y z
N MET A 1 -11.85 -13.19 -5.03
CA MET A 1 -13.32 -13.00 -4.96
C MET A 1 -13.61 -12.28 -3.64
N GLY A 2 -13.95 -10.98 -3.69
CA GLY A 2 -14.25 -10.21 -2.49
C GLY A 2 -14.21 -8.71 -2.73
N TYR A 3 -15.09 -8.19 -3.60
CA TYR A 3 -15.30 -6.75 -3.69
C TYR A 3 -16.09 -6.31 -2.45
N ILE A 4 -15.55 -5.34 -1.71
CA ILE A 4 -16.21 -4.74 -0.54
C ILE A 4 -17.56 -4.17 -0.99
N LYS A 5 -18.65 -4.61 -0.35
CA LYS A 5 -19.98 -4.08 -0.63
C LYS A 5 -20.21 -2.81 0.17
N LEU A 6 -20.78 -1.79 -0.48
CA LEU A 6 -21.16 -0.55 0.19
C LEU A 6 -22.12 -0.87 1.36
N GLY A 7 -21.79 -0.41 2.57
CA GLY A 7 -22.55 -0.68 3.79
C GLY A 7 -22.13 -1.94 4.57
N GLN A 8 -21.10 -2.66 4.14
CA GLN A 8 -20.55 -3.79 4.90
C GLN A 8 -19.95 -3.30 6.23
N PRO A 9 -20.27 -3.96 7.38
CA PRO A 9 -19.68 -3.62 8.66
C PRO A 9 -18.15 -3.72 8.65
N ILE A 10 -17.49 -2.67 9.13
CA ILE A 10 -16.04 -2.53 9.25
C ILE A 10 -15.34 -3.71 9.97
N PRO A 11 -15.92 -4.37 10.99
CA PRO A 11 -15.27 -5.49 11.69
C PRO A 11 -15.03 -6.75 10.85
N ILE A 12 -15.64 -6.86 9.66
CA ILE A 12 -15.55 -8.05 8.79
C ILE A 12 -14.44 -7.86 7.74
N LEU A 13 -13.78 -6.70 7.72
CA LEU A 13 -12.68 -6.44 6.80
C LEU A 13 -11.39 -7.08 7.32
N SER A 14 -10.68 -7.78 6.44
CA SER A 14 -9.27 -8.12 6.68
C SER A 14 -8.43 -6.85 6.85
N GLY A 15 -7.28 -6.97 7.52
CA GLY A 15 -6.35 -5.84 7.68
C GLY A 15 -5.99 -5.16 6.35
N GLY A 16 -5.70 -5.97 5.31
CA GLY A 16 -5.40 -5.47 3.96
C GLY A 16 -6.60 -4.82 3.26
N GLU A 17 -7.85 -5.23 3.53
CA GLU A 17 -9.03 -4.52 3.03
C GLU A 17 -9.21 -3.16 3.71
N ALA A 18 -9.07 -3.10 5.04
CA ALA A 18 -9.16 -1.85 5.79
C ALA A 18 -8.07 -0.85 5.36
N GLN A 19 -6.84 -1.34 5.13
CA GLN A 19 -5.72 -0.54 4.65
C GLN A 19 -5.96 0.03 3.26
N ARG A 20 -6.48 -0.78 2.32
CA ARG A 20 -6.83 -0.31 0.97
C ARG A 20 -7.93 0.75 0.98
N ILE A 21 -8.95 0.63 1.83
CA ILE A 21 -9.97 1.69 2.00
C ILE A 21 -9.33 2.98 2.49
N LYS A 22 -8.40 2.89 3.45
CA LYS A 22 -7.69 4.06 3.99
C LYS A 22 -6.82 4.72 2.91
N LEU A 23 -6.09 3.94 2.12
CA LEU A 23 -5.30 4.42 0.97
C LEU A 23 -6.19 5.15 -0.05
N ALA A 24 -7.30 4.53 -0.47
CA ALA A 24 -8.25 5.15 -1.40
C ALA A 24 -8.80 6.49 -0.88
N LYS A 25 -9.04 6.60 0.43
CA LYS A 25 -9.48 7.84 1.06
C LYS A 25 -8.40 8.93 1.02
N GLU A 26 -7.13 8.57 1.20
CA GLU A 26 -6.03 9.54 1.14
C GLU A 26 -5.82 10.07 -0.28
N ILE A 27 -5.87 9.20 -1.29
CA ILE A 27 -5.79 9.57 -2.72
C ILE A 27 -6.91 10.56 -3.09
N TRP A 28 -8.11 10.37 -2.53
CA TRP A 28 -9.24 11.27 -2.79
C TRP A 28 -9.08 12.68 -2.17
N LYS A 29 -8.15 12.88 -1.23
CA LYS A 29 -7.97 14.21 -0.63
C LYS A 29 -7.30 15.16 -1.63
N GLN A 30 -7.83 16.38 -1.75
CA GLN A 30 -7.24 17.43 -2.58
C GLN A 30 -5.91 18.01 -2.02
N LYS A 31 -5.36 17.45 -0.94
CA LYS A 31 -4.06 17.88 -0.41
C LYS A 31 -2.96 17.22 -1.23
N LYS A 32 -2.26 18.01 -2.03
CA LYS A 32 -1.10 17.58 -2.82
C LYS A 32 0.19 17.96 -2.10
N GLY A 33 1.14 17.04 -2.08
CA GLY A 33 2.51 17.24 -1.62
C GLY A 33 2.73 17.23 -0.11
N ASN A 34 4.00 17.01 0.27
CA ASN A 34 4.54 17.14 1.63
C ASN A 34 3.93 16.19 2.68
N ILE A 35 3.37 15.06 2.26
CA ILE A 35 2.94 13.99 3.16
C ILE A 35 3.90 12.81 3.02
N LEU A 36 4.29 12.22 4.16
CA LEU A 36 5.03 10.96 4.21
C LEU A 36 4.06 9.83 4.59
N TYR A 37 3.87 8.89 3.67
CA TYR A 37 3.12 7.66 3.90
C TYR A 37 4.09 6.56 4.33
N ILE A 38 3.79 5.89 5.44
CA ILE A 38 4.54 4.73 5.93
C ILE A 38 3.56 3.55 6.00
N LEU A 39 3.88 2.48 5.29
CA LEU A 39 3.03 1.30 5.14
C LEU A 39 3.82 0.06 5.56
N ASP A 40 3.19 -0.76 6.40
CA ASP A 40 3.74 -2.02 6.87
C ASP A 40 3.02 -3.18 6.15
N GLU A 41 3.76 -3.96 5.37
CA GLU A 41 3.30 -5.09 4.54
C GLU A 41 1.96 -4.85 3.81
N PRO A 42 1.84 -3.78 3.00
CA PRO A 42 0.59 -3.44 2.31
C PRO A 42 0.09 -4.51 1.31
N SER A 43 0.96 -5.41 0.85
CA SER A 43 0.60 -6.52 -0.05
C SER A 43 -0.01 -7.72 0.65
N THR A 44 0.01 -7.78 1.99
CA THR A 44 -0.40 -8.97 2.74
C THR A 44 -1.82 -9.39 2.40
N GLY A 45 -1.95 -10.61 1.87
CA GLY A 45 -3.22 -11.22 1.47
C GLY A 45 -3.77 -10.74 0.12
N LEU A 46 -3.00 -9.99 -0.67
CA LEU A 46 -3.37 -9.61 -2.02
C LEU A 46 -3.08 -10.71 -3.03
N SER A 47 -3.92 -10.78 -4.07
CA SER A 47 -3.57 -11.52 -5.28
C SER A 47 -2.56 -10.72 -6.09
N GLN A 48 -1.79 -11.36 -6.98
CA GLN A 48 -0.83 -10.65 -7.84
C GLN A 48 -1.48 -9.52 -8.64
N TYR A 49 -2.71 -9.72 -9.12
CA TYR A 49 -3.49 -8.68 -9.79
C TYR A 49 -3.80 -7.48 -8.88
N ASP A 50 -4.09 -7.72 -7.60
CA ASP A 50 -4.34 -6.66 -6.64
C ASP A 50 -3.03 -5.99 -6.18
N THR A 51 -1.91 -6.71 -6.14
CA THR A 51 -0.57 -6.15 -5.92
C THR A 51 -0.21 -5.15 -7.01
N THR A 52 -0.45 -5.47 -8.28
CA THR A 52 -0.23 -4.51 -9.38
C THR A 52 -1.07 -3.24 -9.21
N LYS A 53 -2.34 -3.37 -8.78
CA LYS A 53 -3.18 -2.21 -8.48
C LYS A 53 -2.67 -1.39 -7.31
N LEU A 54 -2.18 -2.06 -6.26
CA LEU A 54 -1.58 -1.39 -5.12
C LEU A 54 -0.38 -0.55 -5.57
N ILE A 55 0.52 -1.11 -6.39
CA ILE A 55 1.66 -0.38 -6.95
C ILE A 55 1.19 0.89 -7.67
N THR A 56 0.19 0.78 -8.57
CA THR A 56 -0.37 1.96 -9.27
C THR A 56 -0.90 3.02 -8.30
N LEU A 57 -1.58 2.62 -7.22
CA LEU A 57 -2.08 3.55 -6.21
C LEU A 57 -0.95 4.25 -5.44
N LEU A 58 0.16 3.55 -5.17
CA LEU A 58 1.34 4.14 -4.54
C LEU A 58 2.02 5.14 -5.48
N ASP A 59 2.11 4.83 -6.77
CA ASP A 59 2.65 5.73 -7.79
C ASP A 59 1.83 7.02 -7.90
N GLU A 60 0.49 6.92 -7.84
CA GLU A 60 -0.39 8.10 -7.82
C GLU A 60 -0.09 9.03 -6.63
N LEU A 61 0.16 8.47 -5.43
CA LEU A 61 0.55 9.27 -4.27
C LEU A 61 1.88 10.00 -4.49
N ILE A 62 2.85 9.33 -5.12
CA ILE A 62 4.17 9.90 -5.43
C ILE A 62 4.03 11.02 -6.47
N ILE A 63 3.23 10.81 -7.53
CA ILE A 63 2.94 11.81 -8.57
C ILE A 63 2.28 13.06 -7.97
N ASP A 64 1.46 12.90 -6.93
CA ASP A 64 0.87 14.01 -6.17
C ASP A 64 1.87 14.75 -5.27
N GLY A 65 3.16 14.42 -5.32
CA GLY A 65 4.25 15.10 -4.62
C GLY A 65 4.52 14.58 -3.21
N ASN A 66 4.00 13.40 -2.87
CA ASN A 66 4.19 12.77 -1.57
C ASN A 66 5.39 11.82 -1.59
N SER A 67 5.81 11.39 -0.40
CA SER A 67 6.81 10.33 -0.24
C SER A 67 6.18 9.10 0.37
N VAL A 68 6.63 7.93 -0.07
CA VAL A 68 6.10 6.64 0.39
C VAL A 68 7.27 5.77 0.88
N ILE A 69 7.13 5.20 2.07
CA ILE A 69 8.00 4.16 2.61
C ILE A 69 7.15 2.92 2.82
N VAL A 70 7.57 1.80 2.24
CA VAL A 70 6.93 0.50 2.40
C VAL A 70 7.89 -0.46 3.08
N MET A 71 7.38 -1.26 4.02
CA MET A 71 8.04 -2.49 4.47
C MET A 71 7.42 -3.65 3.69
N GLU A 72 8.22 -4.33 2.90
CA GLU A 72 7.73 -5.37 2.00
C GLU A 72 8.70 -6.52 1.79
N HIS A 73 8.12 -7.65 1.39
CA HIS A 73 8.83 -8.83 0.92
C HIS A 73 8.35 -9.29 -0.48
N ASP A 74 7.29 -8.69 -1.01
CA ASP A 74 6.79 -8.97 -2.36
C ASP A 74 7.74 -8.42 -3.44
N LEU A 75 8.21 -9.29 -4.34
CA LEU A 75 9.20 -8.94 -5.36
C LEU A 75 8.65 -7.96 -6.41
N ASP A 76 7.36 -8.00 -6.71
CA ASP A 76 6.76 -7.08 -7.69
C ASP A 76 6.80 -5.66 -7.12
N ILE A 77 6.49 -5.46 -5.83
CA ILE A 77 6.61 -4.15 -5.17
C ILE A 77 8.07 -3.72 -5.05
N LEU A 78 8.97 -4.62 -4.62
CA LEU A 78 10.38 -4.28 -4.49
C LEU A 78 10.97 -3.84 -5.83
N SER A 79 10.57 -4.50 -6.93
CA SER A 79 11.03 -4.16 -8.28
C SER A 79 10.55 -2.80 -8.79
N SER A 80 9.47 -2.25 -8.23
CA SER A 80 8.92 -0.95 -8.62
C SER A 80 9.48 0.22 -7.81
N CYS A 81 10.28 -0.05 -6.78
CA CYS A 81 10.78 0.98 -5.87
C CYS A 81 11.96 1.77 -6.48
N ASP A 82 11.93 3.10 -6.34
CA ASP A 82 13.05 3.98 -6.71
C ASP A 82 14.30 3.72 -5.85
N TRP A 83 14.09 3.34 -4.57
CA TRP A 83 15.14 3.07 -3.58
C TRP A 83 14.78 1.85 -2.75
N ILE A 84 15.77 0.98 -2.51
CA ILE A 84 15.62 -0.22 -1.68
C ILE A 84 16.66 -0.20 -0.56
N ILE A 85 16.21 -0.35 0.67
CA ILE A 85 17.06 -0.55 1.85
C ILE A 85 16.84 -1.98 2.34
N TYR A 86 17.86 -2.82 2.21
CA TYR A 86 17.81 -4.20 2.68
C TYR A 86 18.40 -4.33 4.09
N PHE A 87 17.63 -4.90 5.01
CA PHE A 87 18.09 -5.25 6.34
C PHE A 87 18.45 -6.72 6.40
N HIS A 88 19.72 -7.02 6.70
CA HIS A 88 20.17 -8.37 7.01
C HIS A 88 20.26 -8.54 8.52
N LEU A 89 19.36 -9.32 9.11
CA LEU A 89 19.46 -9.72 10.52
C LEU A 89 20.42 -10.91 10.63
N PHE A 90 21.67 -10.63 11.00
CA PHE A 90 22.59 -11.67 11.47
C PHE A 90 22.09 -12.18 12.83
N ASN A 91 21.45 -13.36 12.84
CA ASN A 91 21.32 -14.13 14.08
C ASN A 91 22.74 -14.56 14.51
N LYS A 92 23.16 -14.10 15.70
CA LYS A 92 24.24 -14.73 16.44
C LYS A 92 23.78 -16.07 17.00
#